data_AF-A0A9D6N803-F1
#
_entry.id   AF-A0A9D6N803-F1
#
_cell.length_a   1.000
_cell.length_b   1.000
_cell.length_c   1.000
_cell.angle_alpha   90.00
_cell.angle_beta   90.00
_cell.angle_gamma   90.00
#
_symmetry.space_group_name_H-M   'P 1'
#
loop_
_entity.id
_entity.type
_entity.pdbx_description
1 polymer ?
#
loop_
_entity_poly.entity_id
_entity_poly.type
_entity_poly.pdbx_seq_one_letter_code
_entity_poly.pdbx_strand_id
1 'polypeptide(L)'
;MAHLAEVALVGAPRTPPPLADLSSGSSALALARVARARRVACRVYIPETLPAADVAEMIALGAEVRRLPMTPAGLVSALTELQEEHDAGRLLWLRQNFNPQAMTAYRELTRRLGAAVQSVVAGVGTGASLRAFATHLLRRSPNLEVVAVYSPDIPGLRPTAASMGPGDLGSVDAMRAVFSHRLQVVQLTASQLDPELPSRHGLAAGLSTAAVLHCLRGRTGALGISVDARRVPVPVRS
;
A
#
# COMPACT_ATOMS: atom_id res chain seq x y z
N MET A 1 5.14 4.88 4.63
CA MET A 1 6.60 4.63 4.68
C MET A 1 7.38 5.72 5.39
N ALA A 2 7.39 6.98 4.90
CA ALA A 2 8.11 8.06 5.58
C ALA A 2 7.80 8.14 7.09
N HIS A 3 6.51 8.23 7.46
CA HIS A 3 6.12 8.24 8.87
C HIS A 3 6.62 7.04 9.69
N LEU A 4 6.57 5.82 9.13
CA LEU A 4 7.06 4.62 9.81
C LEU A 4 8.59 4.66 10.00
N ALA A 5 9.31 5.11 8.97
CA ALA A 5 10.75 5.28 9.05
C ALA A 5 11.13 6.33 10.10
N GLU A 6 10.40 7.46 10.18
CA GLU A 6 10.61 8.44 11.24
C GLU A 6 10.44 7.84 12.63
N VAL A 7 9.32 7.14 12.84
CA VAL A 7 9.03 6.51 14.14
C VAL A 7 10.10 5.50 14.51
N ALA A 8 10.57 4.69 13.55
CA ALA A 8 11.63 3.72 13.78
C ALA A 8 12.97 4.40 14.14
N LEU A 9 13.29 5.54 13.52
CA LEU A 9 14.55 6.26 13.75
C LEU A 9 14.58 7.06 15.04
N VAL A 10 13.43 7.52 15.57
CA VAL A 10 13.37 8.29 16.84
C VAL A 10 13.94 7.49 18.02
N GLY A 11 13.72 6.17 18.04
CA GLY A 11 14.23 5.28 19.09
C GLY A 11 15.58 4.62 18.75
N ALA A 12 16.18 4.95 17.61
CA ALA A 12 17.37 4.27 17.10
C ALA A 12 18.67 4.88 17.67
N PRO A 13 19.76 4.12 17.74
CA PRO A 13 21.07 4.65 18.08
C PRO A 13 21.54 5.70 17.05
N ARG A 14 22.56 6.49 17.44
CA ARG A 14 23.14 7.56 16.60
C ARG A 14 23.56 7.07 15.21
N THR A 15 24.01 5.82 15.12
CA THR A 15 24.25 5.12 13.86
C THR A 15 23.21 3.99 13.76
N PRO A 16 22.06 4.24 13.14
CA PRO A 16 20.97 3.27 13.10
C PRO A 16 21.35 2.08 12.20
N PRO A 17 20.87 0.86 12.51
CA PRO A 17 20.95 -0.26 11.58
C PRO A 17 20.05 0.01 10.35
N PRO A 18 20.21 -0.76 9.25
CA PRO A 18 19.42 -0.60 8.04
C PRO A 18 17.91 -0.61 8.30
N LEU A 19 17.17 0.27 7.65
CA LEU A 19 15.71 0.18 7.60
C LEU A 19 15.32 -0.97 6.66
N ALA A 20 14.42 -1.84 7.10
CA ALA A 20 13.96 -2.94 6.26
C ALA A 20 12.45 -3.11 6.25
N ASP A 21 11.93 -3.61 5.13
CA ASP A 21 10.54 -4.08 5.06
C ASP A 21 10.30 -5.04 3.89
N LEU A 22 9.21 -5.81 4.01
CA LEU A 22 8.64 -6.60 2.93
C LEU A 22 7.55 -5.80 2.23
N SER A 23 7.72 -5.57 0.93
CA SER A 23 6.87 -4.63 0.21
C SER A 23 6.76 -4.89 -1.28
N SER A 24 5.62 -4.52 -1.85
CA SER A 24 5.45 -4.42 -3.30
C SER A 24 5.85 -3.02 -3.77
N GLY A 25 6.67 -2.96 -4.82
CA GLY A 25 7.06 -1.78 -5.61
C GLY A 25 7.08 -0.41 -4.91
N SER A 26 5.93 0.25 -4.83
CA SER A 26 5.82 1.65 -4.43
C SER A 26 6.23 1.94 -2.98
N SER A 27 5.88 1.07 -2.03
CA SER A 27 6.30 1.24 -0.64
C SER A 27 7.79 0.92 -0.45
N ALA A 28 8.34 -0.06 -1.18
CA ALA A 28 9.78 -0.32 -1.22
C ALA A 28 10.56 0.88 -1.75
N LEU A 29 10.11 1.44 -2.88
CA LEU A 29 10.72 2.62 -3.48
C LEU A 29 10.63 3.85 -2.56
N ALA A 30 9.47 4.06 -1.92
CA ALA A 30 9.29 5.13 -0.94
C ALA A 30 10.23 4.96 0.26
N LEU A 31 10.45 3.73 0.73
CA LEU A 31 11.41 3.45 1.79
C LEU A 31 12.85 3.78 1.35
N ALA A 32 13.26 3.32 0.16
CA ALA A 32 14.58 3.60 -0.38
C ALA A 32 14.86 5.11 -0.47
N ARG A 33 13.88 5.90 -0.94
CA ARG A 33 13.97 7.36 -1.00
C ARG A 33 14.14 8.00 0.39
N VAL A 34 13.35 7.56 1.37
CA VAL A 34 13.43 8.08 2.75
C VAL A 34 14.78 7.72 3.39
N ALA A 35 15.22 6.47 3.26
CA ALA A 35 16.50 6.01 3.78
C ALA A 35 17.67 6.80 3.18
N ARG A 36 17.66 7.01 1.85
CA ARG A 36 18.65 7.84 1.14
C ARG A 36 18.68 9.27 1.66
N ALA A 37 17.52 9.89 1.88
CA ALA A 37 17.41 11.25 2.43
C ALA A 37 17.94 11.33 3.87
N ARG A 38 17.74 10.27 4.66
CA ARG A 38 18.23 10.17 6.05
C ARG A 38 19.64 9.63 6.19
N ARG A 39 20.30 9.27 5.08
CA ARG A 39 21.63 8.67 5.06
C ARG A 39 21.70 7.39 5.93
N VAL A 40 20.62 6.62 5.92
CA VAL A 40 20.51 5.32 6.58
C VAL A 40 20.45 4.25 5.49
N ALA A 41 21.11 3.10 5.72
CA ALA A 41 21.02 1.97 4.80
C ALA A 41 19.58 1.44 4.72
N CYS A 42 19.24 0.80 3.60
CA CYS A 42 17.91 0.24 3.37
C CYS A 42 18.01 -1.16 2.78
N ARG A 43 17.17 -2.07 3.26
CA ARG A 43 16.94 -3.39 2.67
C ARG A 43 15.46 -3.56 2.32
N VAL A 44 15.16 -3.98 1.10
CA VAL A 44 13.77 -4.23 0.67
C VAL A 44 13.61 -5.67 0.19
N TYR A 45 12.60 -6.35 0.73
CA TYR A 45 12.19 -7.67 0.30
C TYR A 45 11.03 -7.52 -0.68
N ILE A 46 11.25 -7.91 -1.93
CA ILE A 46 10.32 -7.67 -3.06
C ILE A 46 10.00 -8.98 -3.81
N PRO A 47 8.85 -9.04 -4.52
CA PRO A 47 8.55 -10.16 -5.40
C PRO A 47 9.60 -10.33 -6.52
N GLU A 48 9.95 -11.58 -6.84
CA GLU A 48 10.78 -11.90 -8.02
C GLU A 48 10.19 -11.39 -9.33
N THR A 49 8.86 -11.35 -9.40
CA THR A 49 8.08 -10.87 -10.55
C THR A 49 8.13 -9.34 -10.74
N LEU A 50 8.76 -8.59 -9.84
CA LEU A 50 8.85 -7.14 -9.99
C LEU A 50 9.77 -6.77 -11.19
N PRO A 51 9.35 -5.87 -12.09
CA PRO A 51 10.12 -5.48 -13.27
C PRO A 51 11.54 -5.01 -12.93
N ALA A 52 12.49 -5.30 -13.84
CA ALA A 52 13.89 -4.92 -13.64
C ALA A 52 14.10 -3.39 -13.54
N ALA A 53 13.29 -2.60 -14.25
CA ALA A 53 13.34 -1.14 -14.21
C ALA A 53 13.04 -0.59 -12.80
N ASP A 54 11.97 -1.07 -12.16
CA ASP A 54 11.60 -0.67 -10.79
C ASP A 54 12.70 -1.05 -9.79
N VAL A 55 13.34 -2.21 -9.99
CA VAL A 55 14.44 -2.68 -9.15
C VAL A 55 15.71 -1.86 -9.35
N ALA A 56 16.02 -1.47 -10.59
CA ALA A 56 17.15 -0.60 -10.90
C ALA A 56 17.03 0.75 -10.19
N GLU A 57 15.82 1.34 -10.11
CA GLU A 57 15.61 2.59 -9.38
C GLU A 57 15.92 2.43 -7.88
N MET A 58 15.47 1.34 -7.25
CA MET A 58 15.76 1.07 -5.83
C MET A 58 17.26 0.88 -5.57
N ILE A 59 17.96 0.16 -6.45
CA ILE A 59 19.42 -0.03 -6.37
C ILE A 59 20.14 1.31 -6.55
N ALA A 60 19.72 2.14 -7.50
CA ALA A 60 20.30 3.47 -7.71
C ALA A 60 20.13 4.41 -6.50
N LEU A 61 19.08 4.19 -5.70
CA LEU A 61 18.87 4.88 -4.42
C LEU A 61 19.72 4.30 -3.27
N GLY A 62 20.49 3.23 -3.52
CA GLY A 62 21.35 2.58 -2.53
C GLY A 62 20.65 1.53 -1.67
N ALA A 63 19.48 1.04 -2.09
CA ALA A 63 18.80 -0.04 -1.38
C ALA A 63 19.41 -1.41 -1.72
N GLU A 64 19.61 -2.23 -0.69
CA GLU A 64 19.85 -3.66 -0.83
C GLU A 64 18.52 -4.35 -1.19
N VAL A 65 18.46 -5.00 -2.35
CA VAL A 65 17.23 -5.62 -2.84
C VAL A 65 17.30 -7.14 -2.67
N ARG A 66 16.39 -7.70 -1.89
CA ARG A 66 16.18 -9.16 -1.75
C ARG A 66 14.93 -9.55 -2.53
N ARG A 67 15.11 -10.37 -3.57
CA ARG A 67 13.97 -10.92 -4.33
C ARG A 67 13.53 -12.22 -3.67
N LEU A 68 12.21 -12.44 -3.60
CA LEU A 68 11.63 -13.67 -3.10
C LEU A 68 10.45 -14.15 -3.95
N PRO A 69 10.19 -15.47 -3.98
CA PRO A 69 8.97 -16.00 -4.55
C PRO A 69 7.78 -15.62 -3.67
N MET A 70 6.68 -15.17 -4.26
CA MET A 70 5.45 -14.82 -3.54
C MET A 70 4.59 -16.05 -3.21
N THR A 71 5.25 -17.13 -2.79
CA THR A 71 4.60 -18.34 -2.27
C THR A 71 4.46 -18.24 -0.76
N PRO A 72 3.55 -19.01 -0.13
CA PRO A 72 3.45 -19.04 1.34
C PRO A 72 4.80 -19.35 2.01
N ALA A 73 5.57 -20.29 1.48
CA ALA A 73 6.89 -20.64 1.99
C ALA A 73 7.91 -19.49 1.84
N GLY A 74 7.91 -18.81 0.69
CA GLY A 74 8.80 -17.66 0.46
C GLY A 74 8.48 -16.47 1.38
N LEU A 75 7.19 -16.19 1.59
CA LEU A 75 6.74 -15.16 2.53
C LEU A 75 7.13 -15.51 3.96
N VAL A 76 6.88 -16.75 4.41
CA VAL A 76 7.26 -17.21 5.77
C VAL A 76 8.76 -17.07 5.96
N SER A 77 9.57 -17.55 5.02
CA SER A 77 11.03 -17.45 5.09
C SER A 77 11.50 -15.99 5.22
N ALA A 78 10.96 -15.08 4.41
CA ALA A 78 11.35 -13.67 4.45
C ALA A 78 10.92 -12.99 5.76
N LEU A 79 9.73 -13.34 6.29
CA LEU A 79 9.25 -12.82 7.57
C LEU A 79 10.08 -13.35 8.75
N THR A 80 10.48 -14.63 8.71
CA THR A 80 11.38 -15.22 9.70
C THR A 80 12.73 -14.53 9.70
N GLU A 81 13.35 -14.36 8.52
CA GLU A 81 14.63 -13.65 8.38
C GLU A 81 14.54 -12.20 8.90
N LEU A 82 13.48 -11.47 8.51
CA LEU A 82 13.23 -10.11 8.99
C LEU A 82 13.09 -10.05 10.51
N GLN A 83 12.39 -11.01 11.12
CA GLN A 83 12.18 -11.07 12.56
C GLN A 83 13.50 -11.37 13.29
N GLU A 84 14.26 -12.37 12.85
CA GLU A 84 15.54 -12.76 13.46
C GLU A 84 16.58 -11.64 13.38
N GLU A 85 16.71 -10.99 12.22
CA GLU A 85 17.61 -9.85 12.04
C GLU A 85 17.16 -8.64 12.86
N HIS A 86 15.85 -8.41 12.99
CA HIS A 86 15.29 -7.34 13.81
C HIS A 86 15.58 -7.54 15.29
N ASP A 87 15.32 -8.75 15.81
CA ASP A 87 15.52 -9.10 17.23
C ASP A 87 17.00 -9.08 17.61
N ALA A 88 17.88 -9.40 16.66
CA ALA A 88 19.32 -9.27 16.84
C ALA A 88 19.85 -7.84 16.69
N GLY A 89 18.98 -6.86 16.44
CA GLY A 89 19.36 -5.45 16.25
C GLY A 89 20.14 -5.18 14.96
N ARG A 90 20.14 -6.12 14.00
CA ARG A 90 20.85 -6.00 12.72
C ARG A 90 20.08 -5.18 11.68
N LEU A 91 18.77 -5.02 11.85
CA LEU A 91 17.93 -4.12 11.06
C LEU A 91 16.75 -3.55 11.86
N LEU A 92 16.15 -2.48 11.36
CA LEU A 92 14.89 -1.92 11.85
C LEU A 92 13.77 -2.33 10.90
N TRP A 93 13.01 -3.37 11.27
CA TRP A 93 11.88 -3.80 10.47
C TRP A 93 10.68 -2.89 10.69
N LEU A 94 10.23 -2.19 9.64
CA LEU A 94 9.12 -1.24 9.73
C LEU A 94 7.75 -1.90 9.94
N ARG A 95 7.63 -3.19 9.57
CA ARG A 95 6.44 -4.01 9.75
C ARG A 95 5.19 -3.34 9.18
N GLN A 96 5.22 -2.75 7.97
CA GLN A 96 4.10 -1.94 7.46
C GLN A 96 2.74 -2.67 7.48
N ASN A 97 2.76 -4.00 7.40
CA ASN A 97 1.57 -4.84 7.38
C ASN A 97 1.10 -5.30 8.77
N PHE A 98 1.90 -5.09 9.80
CA PHE A 98 1.62 -5.52 11.17
C PHE A 98 1.64 -4.35 12.17
N ASN A 99 2.18 -3.20 11.78
CA ASN A 99 2.37 -2.04 12.64
C ASN A 99 1.16 -1.10 12.59
N PRO A 100 0.42 -0.90 13.69
CA PRO A 100 -0.71 0.03 13.73
C PRO A 100 -0.35 1.47 13.38
N GLN A 101 0.91 1.89 13.56
CA GLN A 101 1.38 3.22 13.15
C GLN A 101 1.28 3.44 11.64
N ALA A 102 1.29 2.36 10.83
CA ALA A 102 1.05 2.44 9.40
C ALA A 102 -0.36 2.98 9.09
N MET A 103 -1.31 2.74 9.99
CA MET A 103 -2.69 3.17 9.85
C MET A 103 -2.90 4.64 10.28
N THR A 104 -2.10 5.12 11.23
CA THR A 104 -2.23 6.49 11.78
C THR A 104 -2.05 7.58 10.73
N ALA A 105 -1.18 7.35 9.73
CA ALA A 105 -0.94 8.29 8.63
C ALA A 105 -2.21 8.63 7.83
N TYR A 106 -3.19 7.71 7.78
CA TYR A 106 -4.44 7.92 7.05
C TYR A 106 -5.46 8.75 7.82
N ARG A 107 -5.29 8.91 9.13
CA ARG A 107 -6.18 9.75 9.96
C ARG A 107 -6.21 11.19 9.47
N GLU A 108 -5.04 11.75 9.19
CA GLU A 108 -4.93 13.14 8.74
C GLU A 108 -5.50 13.32 7.33
N LEU A 109 -5.26 12.35 6.45
CA LEU A 109 -5.83 12.30 5.10
C LEU A 109 -7.35 12.35 5.13
N THR A 110 -8.00 11.55 5.98
CA THR A 110 -9.46 11.57 6.11
C THR A 110 -10.01 12.85 6.75
N ARG A 111 -9.22 13.56 7.56
CA ARG A 111 -9.62 14.86 8.14
C ARG A 111 -9.70 15.96 7.09
N ARG A 112 -8.91 15.86 6.02
CA ARG A 112 -8.94 16.80 4.89
C ARG A 112 -10.17 16.63 3.99
N LEU A 113 -10.89 15.51 4.11
CA LEU A 113 -12.14 15.29 3.39
C LEU A 113 -13.27 16.03 4.11
N GLY A 114 -13.70 17.15 3.54
CA GLY A 114 -14.72 18.02 4.14
C GLY A 114 -16.17 17.54 4.03
N ALA A 115 -16.45 16.51 3.21
CA ALA A 115 -17.80 15.97 2.99
C ALA A 115 -17.89 14.50 3.41
N ALA A 116 -19.12 14.05 3.72
CA ALA A 116 -19.41 12.65 4.03
C ALA A 116 -19.13 11.77 2.80
N VAL A 117 -18.11 10.91 2.90
CA VAL A 117 -17.76 9.96 1.85
C VAL A 117 -18.75 8.80 1.88
N GLN A 118 -19.42 8.53 0.76
CA GLN A 118 -20.39 7.44 0.65
C GLN A 118 -19.73 6.11 0.26
N SER A 119 -18.70 6.17 -0.60
CA SER A 119 -17.96 5.00 -1.03
C SER A 119 -16.48 5.30 -1.19
N VAL A 120 -15.65 4.29 -0.95
CA VAL A 120 -14.21 4.30 -1.26
C VAL A 120 -13.89 3.14 -2.17
N VAL A 121 -13.23 3.41 -3.28
CA VAL A 121 -12.72 2.40 -4.21
C VAL A 121 -11.20 2.51 -4.22
N ALA A 122 -10.51 1.42 -3.87
CA ALA A 122 -9.06 1.41 -3.90
C ALA A 122 -8.52 0.11 -4.46
N GLY A 123 -7.42 0.23 -5.20
CA GLY A 123 -6.58 -0.89 -5.57
C GLY A 123 -5.85 -1.41 -4.33
N VAL A 124 -5.76 -2.72 -4.18
CA VAL A 124 -5.26 -3.32 -2.97
C VAL A 124 -4.12 -4.29 -3.24
N GLY A 125 -2.94 -3.95 -2.69
CA GLY A 125 -1.84 -4.88 -2.49
C GLY A 125 -1.97 -5.54 -1.12
N THR A 126 -1.28 -5.02 -0.11
CA THR A 126 -1.39 -5.60 1.24
C THR A 126 -2.71 -5.31 1.93
N GLY A 127 -3.42 -4.24 1.55
CA GLY A 127 -4.72 -3.83 2.10
C GLY A 127 -4.70 -3.03 3.39
N ALA A 128 -3.54 -2.91 4.04
CA ALA A 128 -3.38 -2.09 5.25
C ALA A 128 -3.79 -0.62 5.01
N SER A 129 -3.45 -0.08 3.84
CA SER A 129 -3.79 1.28 3.42
C SER A 129 -5.31 1.51 3.30
N LEU A 130 -6.01 0.63 2.58
CA LEU A 130 -7.46 0.73 2.40
C LEU A 130 -8.17 0.55 3.74
N ARG A 131 -7.79 -0.48 4.52
CA ARG A 131 -8.36 -0.71 5.84
C ARG A 131 -8.20 0.52 6.73
N ALA A 132 -6.99 1.06 6.80
CA ALA A 132 -6.72 2.25 7.61
C ALA A 132 -7.58 3.44 7.22
N PHE A 133 -7.62 3.76 5.93
CA PHE A 133 -8.39 4.89 5.42
C PHE A 133 -9.89 4.72 5.66
N ALA A 134 -10.46 3.58 5.28
CA ALA A 134 -11.89 3.29 5.45
C ALA A 134 -12.30 3.22 6.94
N THR A 135 -11.45 2.68 7.81
CA THR A 135 -11.72 2.63 9.27
C THR A 135 -11.88 4.03 9.86
N HIS A 136 -11.07 5.00 9.42
CA HIS A 136 -11.18 6.38 9.88
C HIS A 136 -12.42 7.09 9.30
N LEU A 137 -12.84 6.72 8.09
CA LEU A 137 -14.07 7.24 7.48
C LEU A 137 -15.34 6.72 8.13
N LEU A 138 -15.38 5.47 8.61
CA LEU A 138 -16.57 4.88 9.24
C LEU A 138 -17.16 5.73 10.38
N ARG A 139 -16.30 6.45 11.13
CA ARG A 139 -16.75 7.33 12.22
C ARG A 139 -17.61 8.50 11.74
N ARG A 140 -17.41 8.94 10.49
CA ARG A 140 -18.12 10.06 9.86
C ARG A 140 -19.15 9.59 8.82
N SER A 141 -18.98 8.37 8.31
CA SER A 141 -19.81 7.74 7.30
C SER A 141 -20.18 6.31 7.73
N PRO A 142 -21.21 6.12 8.57
CA PRO A 142 -21.60 4.79 9.07
C PRO A 142 -22.05 3.81 7.97
N ASN A 143 -22.52 4.35 6.84
CA ASN A 143 -22.99 3.62 5.66
C ASN A 143 -21.93 3.57 4.54
N LEU A 144 -20.66 3.79 4.87
CA LEU A 144 -19.56 3.76 3.89
C LEU A 144 -19.51 2.41 3.18
N GLU A 145 -19.56 2.43 1.85
CA GLU A 145 -19.21 1.29 1.02
C GLU A 145 -17.70 1.23 0.76
N VAL A 146 -17.11 0.05 0.96
CA VAL A 146 -15.67 -0.17 0.77
C VAL A 146 -15.48 -1.15 -0.37
N VAL A 147 -14.86 -0.69 -1.46
CA VAL A 147 -14.57 -1.52 -2.63
C VAL A 147 -13.07 -1.72 -2.74
N ALA A 148 -12.67 -2.96 -2.58
CA ALA A 148 -11.29 -3.39 -2.71
C ALA A 148 -11.09 -4.04 -4.09
N VAL A 149 -10.23 -3.43 -4.91
CA VAL A 149 -9.94 -3.86 -6.29
C VAL A 149 -8.61 -4.60 -6.33
N TYR A 150 -8.64 -5.80 -6.89
CA TYR A 150 -7.51 -6.72 -6.93
C TYR A 150 -7.29 -7.23 -8.34
N SER A 151 -6.05 -7.61 -8.64
CA SER A 151 -5.69 -8.28 -9.88
C SER A 151 -4.51 -9.24 -9.65
N PRO A 152 -4.60 -10.48 -10.15
CA PRO A 152 -3.53 -11.46 -10.03
C PRO A 152 -2.37 -11.18 -11.00
N ASP A 153 -2.54 -10.30 -11.98
CA ASP A 153 -1.59 -10.03 -13.06
C ASP A 153 -1.03 -8.59 -13.05
N ILE A 154 -1.53 -7.70 -12.18
CA ILE A 154 -1.03 -6.33 -12.02
C ILE A 154 -0.17 -6.22 -10.75
N PRO A 155 1.11 -5.84 -10.86
CA PRO A 155 1.97 -5.57 -9.71
C PRO A 155 1.34 -4.56 -8.74
N GLY A 156 1.36 -4.88 -7.45
CA GLY A 156 0.81 -4.01 -6.41
C GLY A 156 -0.71 -4.08 -6.20
N LEU A 157 -1.46 -4.78 -7.06
CA LEU A 157 -2.89 -5.11 -6.86
C LEU A 157 -3.14 -6.56 -6.45
N ARG A 158 -2.09 -7.24 -6.01
CA ARG A 158 -2.19 -8.62 -5.54
C ARG A 158 -2.45 -8.60 -4.04
N PRO A 159 -3.68 -8.97 -3.59
CA PRO A 159 -3.89 -9.24 -2.18
C PRO A 159 -2.98 -10.37 -1.77
N THR A 160 -2.51 -10.31 -0.54
CA THR A 160 -2.25 -11.53 0.21
C THR A 160 -3.61 -12.20 0.43
N ALA A 161 -4.01 -13.07 -0.51
CA ALA A 161 -5.27 -13.82 -0.43
C ALA A 161 -5.31 -14.67 0.85
N ALA A 162 -4.15 -15.17 1.26
CA ALA A 162 -3.90 -15.68 2.60
C ALA A 162 -3.18 -14.60 3.42
N SER A 163 -3.62 -14.40 4.67
CA SER A 163 -2.94 -13.58 5.68
C SER A 163 -1.43 -13.81 5.68
N MET A 164 -0.62 -12.76 5.85
CA MET A 164 0.83 -12.87 6.09
C MET A 164 1.18 -13.39 7.50
N GLY A 165 0.19 -13.84 8.26
CA GLY A 165 0.34 -14.41 9.59
C GLY A 165 -0.49 -13.67 10.64
N PRO A 166 -0.41 -14.10 11.91
CA PRO A 166 -1.10 -13.44 13.01
C PRO A 166 -0.77 -11.93 13.06
N GLY A 167 -1.81 -11.10 13.19
CA GLY A 167 -1.65 -9.65 13.26
C GLY A 167 -1.54 -8.94 11.92
N ASP A 168 -1.71 -9.63 10.78
CA ASP A 168 -1.84 -8.98 9.47
C ASP A 168 -2.98 -7.95 9.51
N LEU A 169 -2.64 -6.71 9.22
CA LEU A 169 -3.56 -5.59 9.25
C LEU A 169 -4.31 -5.42 7.93
N GLY A 170 -3.87 -6.01 6.84
CA GLY A 170 -4.34 -5.64 5.51
C GLY A 170 -5.07 -6.74 4.72
N SER A 171 -4.93 -8.00 5.10
CA SER A 171 -5.56 -9.12 4.36
C SER A 171 -7.07 -8.93 4.15
N VAL A 172 -7.60 -9.64 3.14
CA VAL A 172 -9.05 -9.63 2.85
C VAL A 172 -9.87 -10.02 4.09
N ASP A 173 -9.40 -11.00 4.86
CA ASP A 173 -10.06 -11.44 6.10
C ASP A 173 -10.00 -10.37 7.19
N ALA A 174 -8.84 -9.73 7.35
CA ALA A 174 -8.68 -8.62 8.29
C ALA A 174 -9.59 -7.44 7.95
N MET A 175 -9.81 -7.17 6.66
CA MET A 175 -10.78 -6.17 6.20
C MET A 175 -12.24 -6.62 6.41
N ARG A 176 -12.58 -7.88 6.12
CA ARG A 176 -13.94 -8.42 6.39
C ARG A 176 -14.29 -8.36 7.87
N ALA A 177 -13.34 -8.61 8.75
CA ALA A 177 -13.54 -8.52 10.19
C ALA A 177 -13.94 -7.09 10.64
N VAL A 178 -13.50 -6.05 9.93
CA VAL A 178 -13.80 -4.65 10.27
C VAL A 178 -15.03 -4.12 9.52
N PHE A 179 -15.16 -4.44 8.23
CA PHE A 179 -16.18 -3.84 7.36
C PHE A 179 -17.42 -4.71 7.18
N SER A 180 -17.31 -6.02 7.45
CA SER A 180 -18.40 -6.99 7.31
C SER A 180 -19.08 -6.88 5.93
N HIS A 181 -20.39 -6.63 5.88
CA HIS A 181 -21.17 -6.48 4.65
C HIS A 181 -20.84 -5.22 3.84
N ARG A 182 -20.07 -4.27 4.40
CA ARG A 182 -19.67 -3.03 3.69
C ARG A 182 -18.53 -3.27 2.71
N LEU A 183 -17.83 -4.41 2.80
CA LEU A 183 -16.71 -4.72 1.92
C LEU A 183 -17.16 -5.49 0.69
N GLN A 184 -16.95 -4.87 -0.47
CA GLN A 184 -16.99 -5.54 -1.76
C GLN A 184 -15.55 -5.81 -2.23
N VAL A 185 -15.27 -7.04 -2.63
CA VAL A 185 -13.99 -7.45 -3.23
C VAL A 185 -14.23 -7.65 -4.72
N VAL A 186 -13.51 -6.90 -5.56
CA VAL A 186 -13.60 -6.97 -7.02
C VAL A 186 -12.27 -7.47 -7.56
N GLN A 187 -12.31 -8.57 -8.32
CA GLN A 187 -11.16 -9.07 -9.04
C GLN A 187 -11.25 -8.66 -10.51
N LEU A 188 -10.16 -8.11 -11.04
CA LEU A 188 -9.98 -7.77 -12.44
C LEU A 188 -8.70 -8.45 -12.98
N THR A 189 -8.58 -8.52 -14.30
CA THR A 189 -7.34 -8.86 -15.00
C THR A 189 -6.85 -7.65 -15.77
N ALA A 190 -5.54 -7.58 -16.06
CA ALA A 190 -4.94 -6.50 -16.84
C ALA A 190 -5.60 -6.36 -18.22
N SER A 191 -6.02 -7.47 -18.82
CA SER A 191 -6.74 -7.50 -20.10
C SER A 191 -8.12 -6.83 -20.09
N GLN A 192 -8.73 -6.65 -18.93
CA GLN A 192 -10.02 -5.95 -18.77
C GLN A 192 -9.85 -4.43 -18.66
N LEU A 193 -8.61 -3.93 -18.59
CA LEU A 193 -8.30 -2.54 -18.33
C LEU A 193 -7.86 -1.80 -19.58
N ASP A 194 -8.24 -0.52 -19.62
CA ASP A 194 -7.71 0.44 -20.58
C ASP A 194 -6.51 1.16 -19.92
N PRO A 195 -5.27 0.91 -20.37
CA PRO A 195 -4.07 1.53 -19.78
C PRO A 195 -4.06 3.05 -19.97
N GLU A 196 -4.77 3.60 -20.96
CA GLU A 196 -4.85 5.04 -21.23
C GLU A 196 -5.94 5.74 -20.40
N LEU A 197 -6.74 4.98 -19.64
CA LEU A 197 -7.81 5.51 -18.82
C LEU A 197 -7.34 6.62 -17.86
N PRO A 198 -6.23 6.47 -17.11
CA PRO A 198 -5.73 7.55 -16.25
C PRO A 198 -5.39 8.82 -17.04
N SER A 199 -4.70 8.69 -18.17
CA SER A 199 -4.27 9.81 -19.02
C SER A 199 -5.45 10.65 -19.53
N ARG A 200 -6.57 10.00 -19.85
CA ARG A 200 -7.82 10.69 -20.26
C ARG A 200 -8.43 11.56 -19.16
N HIS A 201 -8.05 11.34 -17.91
CA HIS A 201 -8.42 12.16 -16.75
C HIS A 201 -7.28 13.10 -16.31
N GLY A 202 -6.22 13.24 -17.12
CA GLY A 202 -5.06 14.07 -16.79
C GLY A 202 -4.17 13.47 -15.70
N LEU A 203 -4.26 12.15 -15.45
CA LEU A 203 -3.48 11.47 -14.42
C LEU A 203 -2.31 10.70 -15.06
N ALA A 204 -1.08 11.06 -14.69
CA ALA A 204 0.10 10.27 -15.02
C ALA A 204 0.21 9.07 -14.06
N ALA A 205 -0.54 8.00 -14.35
CA ALA A 205 -0.64 6.82 -13.50
C ALA A 205 -0.80 5.52 -14.30
N GLY A 206 -0.49 4.39 -13.68
CA GLY A 206 -0.46 3.08 -14.33
C GLY A 206 -1.74 2.25 -14.21
N LEU A 207 -1.61 0.95 -14.52
CA LEU A 207 -2.71 -0.02 -14.54
C LEU A 207 -3.47 -0.15 -13.21
N SER A 208 -2.79 0.07 -12.07
CA SER A 208 -3.47 0.04 -10.77
C SER A 208 -4.50 1.17 -10.61
N THR A 209 -4.20 2.36 -11.14
CA THR A 209 -5.13 3.48 -11.22
C THR A 209 -6.20 3.23 -12.27
N ALA A 210 -5.85 2.64 -13.41
CA ALA A 210 -6.82 2.23 -14.42
C ALA A 210 -7.87 1.26 -13.84
N ALA A 211 -7.46 0.30 -13.00
CA ALA A 211 -8.37 -0.64 -12.33
C ALA A 211 -9.37 0.08 -11.42
N VAL A 212 -8.89 1.03 -10.60
CA VAL A 212 -9.76 1.83 -9.74
C VAL A 212 -10.74 2.67 -10.55
N LEU A 213 -10.26 3.34 -11.60
CA LEU A 213 -11.10 4.16 -12.49
C LEU A 213 -12.14 3.31 -13.25
N HIS A 214 -11.77 2.09 -13.64
CA HIS A 214 -12.69 1.14 -14.28
C HIS A 214 -13.85 0.79 -13.34
N CYS A 215 -13.55 0.44 -12.08
CA CYS A 215 -14.58 0.19 -11.07
C CYS A 215 -15.43 1.42 -10.75
N LEU A 216 -14.81 2.61 -10.69
CA LEU A 216 -15.53 3.86 -10.46
C LEU A 216 -16.52 4.15 -11.60
N ARG A 217 -16.13 3.98 -12.86
CA ARG A 217 -17.00 4.22 -14.03
C ARG A 217 -18.27 3.38 -14.02
N GLY A 218 -18.15 2.09 -13.72
CA GLY A 218 -19.30 1.19 -13.62
C GLY A 218 -20.29 1.62 -12.53
N ARG A 219 -19.79 2.22 -11.45
CA ARG A 219 -20.63 2.70 -10.34
C ARG A 219 -21.17 4.10 -10.54
N THR A 220 -20.42 5.02 -11.15
CA THR A 220 -20.90 6.37 -11.44
C THR A 220 -22.07 6.36 -12.42
N GLY A 221 -22.06 5.43 -13.38
CA GLY A 221 -23.23 5.19 -14.24
C GLY A 221 -24.43 4.64 -13.48
N ALA A 222 -24.21 3.76 -12.49
CA ALA A 222 -25.27 3.18 -11.67
C ALA A 222 -25.79 4.11 -10.54
N LEU A 223 -24.98 5.07 -10.08
CA LEU A 223 -25.27 5.96 -8.95
C LEU A 223 -25.55 7.41 -9.36
N GLY A 224 -25.39 7.77 -10.64
CA GLY A 224 -25.58 9.15 -11.13
C GLY A 224 -24.55 10.15 -10.61
N ILE A 225 -23.37 9.67 -10.16
CA ILE A 225 -22.31 10.50 -9.55
C ILE A 225 -21.29 10.87 -10.64
N SER A 226 -20.85 12.14 -10.72
CA SER A 226 -19.74 12.55 -11.59
C SER A 226 -18.39 12.43 -10.89
N VAL A 227 -17.38 11.85 -11.54
CA VAL A 227 -15.99 11.82 -11.03
C VAL A 227 -15.29 13.13 -11.39
N ASP A 228 -14.99 13.97 -10.42
CA ASP A 228 -14.13 15.14 -10.63
C ASP A 228 -12.67 14.81 -10.31
N ALA A 229 -11.95 14.28 -11.30
CA ALA A 229 -10.52 13.99 -11.20
C ALA A 229 -9.65 15.25 -11.04
N ARG A 230 -10.20 16.47 -11.23
CA ARG A 230 -9.46 17.74 -11.13
C ARG A 230 -9.25 18.22 -9.68
N ARG A 231 -9.82 17.53 -8.69
CA ARG A 231 -9.67 17.83 -7.25
C ARG A 231 -8.66 16.94 -6.52
N VAL A 232 -7.66 16.37 -7.20
CA VAL A 232 -6.52 15.78 -6.49
C VAL A 232 -5.81 16.91 -5.73
N PRO A 233 -5.67 16.85 -4.39
CA PRO A 233 -4.92 17.85 -3.65
C PRO A 233 -3.49 17.83 -4.16
N VAL A 234 -3.06 18.91 -4.83
CA VAL A 234 -1.65 19.14 -5.13
C VAL A 234 -0.93 19.21 -3.79
N PRO A 235 0.12 18.42 -3.53
CA PRO A 235 0.91 18.59 -2.32
C PRO A 235 1.46 20.01 -2.33
N VAL A 236 1.03 20.82 -1.36
CA VAL A 236 1.60 22.14 -1.11
C VAL A 236 3.08 21.89 -0.79
N ARG A 237 3.95 22.32 -1.71
CA ARG A 237 5.39 22.37 -1.45
C ARG A 237 5.58 23.36 -0.29
N SER A 238 5.99 22.86 0.87
CA SER A 238 6.63 23.67 1.92
C SER A 238 8.14 23.54 1.76
#